data_AF-A0AAQ0U609-F1
#
_entry.id   AF-A0AAQ0U609-F1
#
_cell.length_a   1.000
_cell.length_b   1.000
_cell.length_c   1.000
_cell.angle_alpha   90.00
_cell.angle_beta   90.00
_cell.angle_gamma   90.00
#
_symmetry.space_group_name_H-M   'P 1'
#
loop_
_entity.id
_entity.type
_entity.pdbx_description
1 polymer ?
#
loop_
_entity_poly.entity_id
_entity_poly.type
_entity_poly.pdbx_seq_one_letter_code
_entity_poly.pdbx_strand_id
1 'polypeptide(L)'
;MNAWLGVVSAEHVRRAVDLGIAQIGHGKRSGLARMKAGDVLVYYSPVESIGDRDPLREFTALGVIEEGEIWQADEGCFKPFRRRVRYEQFTPVPLGDVRSRLAVTSTPNWGYQLRRGLIPLDGNDVEILRSATS
;
A
#
# COMPACT_ATOMS: atom_id res chain seq x y z
N MET A 1 8.24 14.20 5.72
CA MET A 1 7.11 13.31 5.42
C MET A 1 7.69 12.09 4.73
N ASN A 2 7.52 10.89 5.28
CA ASN A 2 8.00 9.67 4.60
C ASN A 2 6.86 9.06 3.78
N ALA A 3 7.22 8.24 2.79
CA ALA A 3 6.26 7.47 2.02
C ALA A 3 6.60 5.98 2.06
N TRP A 4 5.57 5.16 1.93
CA TRP A 4 5.63 3.71 2.04
C TRP A 4 4.85 3.04 0.92
N LEU A 5 5.40 1.95 0.38
CA LEU A 5 4.72 1.08 -0.56
C LEU A 5 4.34 -0.24 0.13
N GLY A 6 3.04 -0.46 0.33
CA GLY A 6 2.47 -1.70 0.83
C GLY A 6 2.12 -2.65 -0.32
N VAL A 7 2.51 -3.92 -0.21
CA VAL A 7 2.23 -4.94 -1.24
C VAL A 7 1.11 -5.86 -0.74
N VAL A 8 -0.08 -5.69 -1.30
CA VAL A 8 -1.32 -6.34 -0.84
C VAL A 8 -2.25 -6.59 -2.03
N SER A 9 -3.00 -7.70 -2.05
CA SER A 9 -4.00 -7.96 -3.10
C SER A 9 -5.05 -6.84 -3.17
N ALA A 10 -5.55 -6.55 -4.37
CA ALA A 10 -6.47 -5.41 -4.57
C ALA A 10 -7.78 -5.58 -3.78
N GLU A 11 -8.30 -6.81 -3.68
CA GLU A 11 -9.47 -7.13 -2.86
C GLU A 11 -9.27 -6.69 -1.39
N HIS A 12 -8.12 -7.03 -0.80
CA HIS A 12 -7.80 -6.64 0.57
C HIS A 12 -7.59 -5.13 0.71
N VAL A 13 -7.03 -4.47 -0.30
CA VAL A 13 -6.89 -3.01 -0.32
C VAL A 13 -8.26 -2.34 -0.32
N ARG A 14 -9.21 -2.78 -1.16
CA ARG A 14 -10.57 -2.22 -1.17
C ARG A 14 -11.22 -2.31 0.21
N ARG A 15 -11.17 -3.47 0.86
CA ARG A 15 -11.69 -3.64 2.23
C ARG A 15 -10.98 -2.71 3.24
N ALA A 16 -9.68 -2.50 3.09
CA ALA A 16 -8.92 -1.61 3.96
C ALA A 16 -9.29 -0.13 3.75
N VAL A 17 -9.55 0.26 2.50
CA VAL A 17 -10.05 1.59 2.11
C VAL A 17 -11.42 1.85 2.71
N ASP A 18 -12.37 0.93 2.53
CA ASP A 18 -13.74 1.06 3.07
C ASP A 18 -13.75 1.23 4.60
N LEU A 19 -12.80 0.59 5.29
CA LEU A 19 -12.65 0.67 6.74
C LEU A 19 -11.80 1.86 7.22
N GLY A 20 -11.12 2.59 6.33
CA GLY A 20 -10.22 3.68 6.69
C GLY A 20 -8.99 3.22 7.48
N ILE A 21 -8.43 2.05 7.13
CA ILE A 21 -7.31 1.43 7.86
C ILE A 21 -6.15 1.06 6.95
N ALA A 22 -4.95 0.99 7.53
CA ALA A 22 -3.85 0.20 7.02
C ALA A 22 -3.83 -1.15 7.74
N GLN A 23 -3.77 -2.23 6.95
CA GLN A 23 -3.51 -3.59 7.41
C GLN A 23 -2.56 -4.26 6.42
N ILE A 24 -1.36 -4.65 6.87
CA ILE A 24 -0.28 -5.16 6.01
C ILE A 24 0.47 -6.30 6.68
N GLY A 25 1.31 -7.00 5.91
CA GLY A 25 2.24 -8.00 6.44
C GLY A 25 1.54 -9.14 7.20
N HIS A 26 0.42 -9.63 6.66
CA HIS A 26 -0.44 -10.65 7.31
C HIS A 26 -1.00 -10.22 8.67
N GLY A 27 -1.28 -8.93 8.85
CA GLY A 27 -1.83 -8.39 10.09
C GLY A 27 -0.80 -8.20 11.20
N LYS A 28 0.50 -8.22 10.90
CA LYS A 28 1.57 -8.01 11.89
C LYS A 28 1.74 -6.53 12.24
N ARG A 29 2.04 -6.25 13.51
CA ARG A 29 2.27 -4.89 14.03
C ARG A 29 3.52 -4.20 13.47
N SER A 30 4.58 -4.96 13.17
CA SER A 30 5.91 -4.42 12.89
C SER A 30 5.98 -3.47 11.69
N GLY A 31 5.23 -3.76 10.62
CA GLY A 31 5.15 -2.86 9.46
C GLY A 31 4.47 -1.54 9.82
N LEU A 32 3.33 -1.61 10.51
CA LEU A 32 2.56 -0.44 10.94
C LEU A 32 3.33 0.45 11.92
N ALA A 33 4.15 -0.15 12.79
CA ALA A 33 4.95 0.55 13.78
C ALA A 33 6.07 1.42 13.19
N ARG A 34 6.44 1.18 11.93
CA ARG A 34 7.44 1.99 11.23
C ARG A 34 6.85 3.29 10.67
N MET A 35 5.55 3.30 10.42
CA MET A 35 4.84 4.45 9.87
C MET A 35 4.44 5.42 10.98
N LYS A 36 4.52 6.71 10.71
CA LYS A 36 4.11 7.78 11.64
C LYS A 36 2.94 8.56 11.06
N ALA A 37 2.23 9.28 11.93
CA ALA A 37 1.21 10.21 11.47
C ALA A 37 1.81 11.21 10.47
N GLY A 38 1.07 11.48 9.40
CA GLY A 38 1.52 12.30 8.28
C GLY A 38 2.36 11.57 7.24
N ASP A 39 2.81 10.33 7.47
CA ASP A 39 3.43 9.53 6.40
C ASP A 39 2.39 9.16 5.33
N VAL A 40 2.84 8.99 4.09
CA VAL A 40 2.00 8.53 2.97
C VAL A 40 2.12 7.02 2.82
N LEU A 41 1.00 6.35 2.62
CA LEU A 41 0.92 4.94 2.27
C LEU A 41 0.30 4.79 0.87
N VAL A 42 1.06 4.15 -0.01
CA VAL A 42 0.60 3.72 -1.33
C VAL A 42 0.50 2.21 -1.33
N TYR A 43 -0.57 1.67 -1.91
CA TYR A 43 -0.72 0.24 -2.13
C TYR A 43 -0.38 -0.14 -3.57
N TYR A 44 0.43 -1.18 -3.72
CA TYR A 44 0.64 -1.88 -4.97
C TYR A 44 0.09 -3.31 -4.88
N SER A 45 -0.78 -3.65 -5.82
CA SER A 45 -1.47 -4.93 -5.89
C SER A 45 -0.93 -5.77 -7.04
N PRO A 46 -0.11 -6.81 -6.75
CA PRO A 46 0.40 -7.69 -7.79
C PRO A 46 -0.67 -8.58 -8.40
N VAL A 47 -1.75 -8.84 -7.66
CA VAL A 47 -2.88 -9.70 -8.01
C VAL A 47 -4.19 -9.12 -7.46
N GLU A 48 -5.31 -9.53 -8.03
CA GLU A 48 -6.65 -9.15 -7.58
C GLU A 48 -6.97 -9.78 -6.21
N SER A 49 -6.88 -11.11 -6.12
CA SER A 49 -7.17 -11.90 -4.92
C SER A 49 -5.96 -12.76 -4.52
N ILE A 50 -5.93 -13.22 -3.27
CA ILE A 50 -4.86 -14.11 -2.80
C ILE A 50 -4.96 -15.46 -3.50
N GLY A 51 -3.85 -15.90 -4.11
CA GLY A 51 -3.76 -17.20 -4.79
C GLY A 51 -4.00 -17.13 -6.29
N ASP A 52 -4.42 -15.96 -6.80
CA ASP A 52 -4.58 -15.74 -8.24
C ASP A 52 -3.24 -15.89 -8.97
N ARG A 53 -3.31 -16.46 -10.17
CA ARG A 53 -2.15 -16.62 -11.07
C ARG A 53 -1.99 -15.45 -12.02
N ASP A 54 -3.10 -14.79 -12.34
CA ASP A 54 -3.11 -13.68 -13.28
C ASP A 54 -2.63 -12.40 -12.60
N PRO A 55 -1.63 -11.71 -13.18
CA PRO A 55 -1.10 -10.50 -12.60
C PRO A 55 -2.05 -9.32 -12.81
N LEU A 56 -2.34 -8.59 -11.73
CA LEU A 56 -3.00 -7.28 -11.78
C LEU A 56 -1.96 -6.16 -12.03
N ARG A 57 -1.01 -6.03 -11.10
CA ARG A 57 0.13 -5.08 -11.17
C ARG A 57 -0.29 -3.61 -11.27
N GLU A 58 -1.09 -3.19 -10.31
CA GLU A 58 -1.61 -1.82 -10.23
C GLU A 58 -1.23 -1.17 -8.90
N PHE A 59 -1.10 0.15 -8.90
CA PHE A 59 -1.21 0.94 -7.69
C PHE A 59 -2.69 1.18 -7.43
N THR A 60 -3.20 0.78 -6.27
CA THR A 60 -4.65 0.60 -6.06
C THR A 60 -5.25 1.55 -5.04
N ALA A 61 -4.44 2.14 -4.16
CA ALA A 61 -4.88 3.15 -3.22
C ALA A 61 -3.71 4.00 -2.72
N LEU A 62 -4.04 5.21 -2.29
CA LEU A 62 -3.11 6.16 -1.69
C LEU A 62 -3.81 6.87 -0.52
N GLY A 63 -3.11 7.01 0.60
CA GLY A 63 -3.63 7.73 1.75
C GLY A 63 -2.55 8.21 2.70
N VAL A 64 -2.98 9.00 3.68
CA VAL A 64 -2.11 9.55 4.72
C VAL A 64 -2.40 8.85 6.05
N ILE A 65 -1.34 8.41 6.73
CA ILE A 65 -1.44 7.82 8.05
C ILE A 65 -1.93 8.88 9.03
N GLU A 66 -3.00 8.57 9.75
CA GLU A 66 -3.54 9.48 10.75
C GLU A 66 -2.83 9.35 12.11
N GLU A 67 -3.03 10.37 12.94
CA GLU A 67 -2.72 10.31 14.36
C GLU A 67 -3.49 9.17 15.04
N GLY A 68 -2.88 8.63 16.10
CA GLY A 68 -3.46 7.56 16.91
C GLY A 68 -2.62 6.29 16.95
N GLU A 69 -3.08 5.37 17.79
CA GLU A 69 -2.36 4.15 18.11
C GLU A 69 -2.61 3.04 17.09
N ILE A 70 -1.70 2.07 17.05
CA ILE A 70 -1.93 0.79 16.37
C ILE A 70 -2.73 -0.10 17.30
N TRP A 71 -3.91 -0.52 16.88
CA TRP A 71 -4.77 -1.43 17.65
C TRP A 71 -4.84 -2.80 16.99
N GLN A 72 -5.26 -3.80 17.75
CA GLN A 72 -5.56 -5.14 17.23
C GLN A 72 -7.07 -5.26 17.06
N ALA A 73 -7.53 -5.59 15.86
CA ALA A 73 -8.92 -5.93 15.62
C ALA A 73 -9.18 -7.40 15.97
N ASP A 74 -10.40 -7.71 16.40
CA ASP A 74 -10.86 -9.07 16.61
C ASP A 74 -11.80 -9.47 15.46
N GLU A 75 -11.34 -10.36 14.59
CA GLU A 75 -12.16 -10.99 13.54
C GLU A 75 -12.33 -12.49 13.82
N GLY A 76 -12.35 -12.88 15.10
CA GLY A 76 -12.44 -14.27 15.54
C GLY A 76 -11.08 -14.95 15.53
N CYS A 77 -10.87 -15.92 14.64
CA CYS A 77 -9.62 -16.69 14.57
C CYS A 77 -8.44 -15.87 14.00
N PHE A 78 -8.73 -14.73 13.36
CA PHE A 78 -7.73 -13.81 12.83
C PHE A 78 -7.81 -12.47 13.57
N LYS A 79 -6.70 -12.04 14.16
CA LYS A 79 -6.63 -10.81 14.97
C LYS A 79 -5.57 -9.84 14.44
N PRO A 80 -5.83 -9.16 13.33
CA PRO A 80 -4.84 -8.32 12.67
C PRO A 80 -4.62 -7.00 13.42
N PHE A 81 -3.39 -6.50 13.38
CA PHE A 81 -3.09 -5.12 13.75
C PHE A 81 -3.49 -4.14 12.63
N ARG A 82 -4.01 -2.99 13.04
CA ARG A 82 -4.53 -1.92 12.17
C ARG A 82 -4.06 -0.56 12.64
N ARG A 83 -4.00 0.37 11.70
CA ARG A 83 -3.77 1.80 11.96
C ARG A 83 -4.72 2.63 11.10
N ARG A 84 -5.14 3.82 11.56
CA ARG A 84 -6.02 4.70 10.78
C ARG A 84 -5.28 5.32 9.60
N VAL A 85 -5.97 5.39 8.48
CA VAL A 85 -5.51 6.03 7.24
C VAL A 85 -6.66 6.83 6.66
N ARG A 86 -6.38 8.07 6.31
CA ARG A 86 -7.27 8.88 5.49
C ARG A 86 -6.90 8.70 4.04
N TYR A 87 -7.73 7.97 3.30
CA TYR A 87 -7.54 7.74 1.88
C TYR A 87 -7.95 8.95 1.05
N GLU A 88 -7.22 9.17 -0.03
CA GLU A 88 -7.54 10.15 -1.06
C GLU A 88 -8.44 9.50 -2.13
N GLN A 89 -9.17 10.30 -2.91
CA GLN A 89 -9.80 9.77 -4.11
C GLN A 89 -8.69 9.34 -5.07
N PHE A 90 -8.67 8.05 -5.41
CA PHE A 90 -7.58 7.45 -6.16
C PHE A 90 -8.12 6.44 -7.17
N THR A 91 -7.95 6.73 -8.46
CA THR A 91 -8.21 5.76 -9.55
C THR A 91 -7.02 4.80 -9.64
N PRO A 92 -7.21 3.48 -9.67
CA PRO A 92 -6.10 2.54 -9.83
C PRO A 92 -5.24 2.85 -11.05
N VAL A 93 -3.91 2.77 -10.88
CA VAL A 93 -2.93 3.11 -11.91
C VAL A 93 -2.14 1.85 -12.30
N PRO A 94 -2.24 1.37 -13.55
CA PRO A 94 -1.41 0.29 -14.04
C PRO A 94 0.07 0.62 -13.94
N LEU A 95 0.87 -0.35 -13.47
CA LEU A 95 2.33 -0.19 -13.40
C LEU A 95 2.91 0.23 -14.75
N GLY A 96 2.40 -0.32 -15.84
CA GLY A 96 2.87 -0.04 -17.21
C GLY A 96 2.87 1.46 -17.55
N ASP A 97 1.92 2.22 -17.03
CA ASP A 97 1.69 3.62 -17.39
C ASP A 97 2.67 4.58 -16.69
N VAL A 98 3.22 4.16 -15.55
CA VAL A 98 4.08 4.99 -14.70
C VAL A 98 5.49 4.43 -14.53
N ARG A 99 5.75 3.16 -14.91
CA ARG A 99 7.01 2.45 -14.63
C ARG A 99 8.28 3.19 -15.03
N SER A 100 8.31 3.88 -16.15
CA SER A 100 9.52 4.60 -16.59
C SER A 100 9.82 5.86 -15.78
N ARG A 101 8.84 6.33 -14.99
CA ARG A 101 8.91 7.57 -14.21
C ARG A 101 9.19 7.33 -12.72
N LEU A 102 8.94 6.12 -12.22
CA LEU A 102 9.08 5.81 -10.80
C LEU A 102 10.51 5.41 -10.42
N ALA A 103 11.05 6.02 -9.37
CA ALA A 103 12.33 5.69 -8.77
C ALA A 103 12.34 4.26 -8.22
N VAL A 104 11.25 3.80 -7.59
CA VAL A 104 11.15 2.44 -7.03
C VAL A 104 11.30 1.33 -8.07
N THR A 105 11.02 1.63 -9.34
CA THR A 105 11.13 0.69 -10.47
C THR A 105 12.38 0.89 -11.32
N SER A 106 13.25 1.84 -10.96
CA SER A 106 14.44 2.22 -11.74
C SER A 106 15.52 1.13 -11.79
N THR A 107 15.56 0.24 -10.80
CA THR A 107 16.59 -0.82 -10.73
C THR A 107 16.14 -2.12 -11.40
N PRO A 108 17.08 -2.85 -12.04
CA PRO A 108 16.82 -4.21 -12.49
C PRO A 108 16.32 -5.07 -11.33
N ASN A 109 15.37 -5.96 -11.60
CA ASN A 109 14.79 -6.88 -10.60
C ASN A 109 14.11 -6.21 -9.39
N TRP A 110 13.64 -4.96 -9.52
CA TRP A 110 12.94 -4.25 -8.44
C TRP A 110 11.82 -5.05 -7.78
N GLY A 111 11.15 -5.94 -8.53
CA GLY A 111 10.12 -6.85 -8.02
C GLY A 111 10.57 -7.76 -6.87
N TYR A 112 11.87 -8.01 -6.70
CA TYR A 112 12.40 -8.72 -5.54
C TYR A 112 12.14 -7.98 -4.22
N GLN A 113 12.16 -6.64 -4.25
CA GLN A 113 11.90 -5.79 -3.09
C GLN A 113 10.46 -5.95 -2.57
N LEU A 114 9.51 -6.22 -3.47
CA LEU A 114 8.09 -6.39 -3.14
C LEU A 114 7.83 -7.57 -2.21
N ARG A 115 8.73 -8.57 -2.19
CA ARG A 115 8.64 -9.74 -1.28
C ARG A 115 8.69 -9.34 0.19
N ARG A 116 9.17 -8.13 0.50
CA ARG A 116 9.19 -7.58 1.88
C ARG A 116 7.81 -7.17 2.38
N GLY A 117 6.81 -7.04 1.50
CA GLY A 117 5.45 -6.63 1.85
C GLY A 117 5.27 -5.15 2.19
N LEU A 118 6.34 -4.48 2.66
CA LEU A 118 6.38 -3.04 2.92
C LEU A 118 7.79 -2.50 2.66
N ILE A 119 7.91 -1.51 1.79
CA ILE A 119 9.18 -0.85 1.48
C ILE A 119 9.04 0.69 1.54
N PRO A 120 10.13 1.43 1.77
CA PRO A 120 10.12 2.89 1.60
C PRO A 120 9.79 3.25 0.16
N LEU A 121 9.11 4.38 -0.03
CA LEU A 121 8.80 4.97 -1.32
C LEU A 121 9.35 6.39 -1.38
N ASP A 122 9.82 6.81 -2.55
CA ASP A 122 10.28 8.18 -2.76
C ASP A 122 9.09 9.15 -2.77
N GLY A 123 9.27 10.37 -2.26
CA GLY A 123 8.22 11.39 -2.27
C GLY A 123 7.82 11.79 -3.70
N ASN A 124 8.77 11.80 -4.64
CA ASN A 124 8.48 12.09 -6.04
C ASN A 124 7.64 10.99 -6.70
N ASP A 125 7.81 9.73 -6.29
CA ASP A 125 6.98 8.61 -6.78
C ASP A 125 5.52 8.80 -6.34
N VAL A 126 5.28 9.31 -5.13
CA VAL A 126 3.93 9.65 -4.65
C VAL A 126 3.29 10.72 -5.52
N GLU A 127 4.01 11.79 -5.84
CA GLU A 127 3.48 12.89 -6.66
C GLU A 127 3.17 12.43 -8.09
N ILE A 128 4.02 11.58 -8.68
CA ILE A 128 3.74 10.96 -9.98
C ILE A 128 2.44 10.16 -9.93
N LEU A 129 2.23 9.35 -8.89
CA LEU A 129 1.03 8.54 -8.75
C LEU A 129 -0.22 9.37 -8.54
N ARG A 130 -0.16 10.42 -7.70
CA ARG A 130 -1.27 11.39 -7.56
C ARG A 130 -1.63 12.07 -8.87
N SER A 131 -0.64 12.40 -9.69
CA SER A 131 -0.89 13.03 -11.00
C SER A 131 -1.42 12.08 -12.06
N ALA A 132 -1.28 10.76 -11.86
CA ALA A 132 -1.69 9.74 -12.82
C ALA A 132 -3.16 9.33 -12.66
N THR A 133 -3.80 9.71 -11.56
CA THR A 133 -5.24 9.51 -11.36
C THR A 133 -6.01 10.62 -12.06
N SER A 134 -6.44 10.36 -13.29
CA SER A 134 -7.37 11.23 -14.05
C SER A 134 -8.83 10.90 -13.75
#